data_AF-A0A7V6BE99-F1
#
_entry.id   AF-A0A7V6BE99-F1
#
_cell.length_a   1.000
_cell.length_b   1.000
_cell.length_c   1.000
_cell.angle_alpha   90.00
_cell.angle_beta   90.00
_cell.angle_gamma   90.00
#
_symmetry.space_group_name_H-M   'P 1'
#
loop_
_entity.id
_entity.type
_entity.pdbx_description
1 polymer ?
#
loop_
_entity_poly.entity_id
_entity_poly.type
_entity_poly.pdbx_seq_one_letter_code
_entity_poly.pdbx_strand_id
1 'polypeptide(L)'
;VLVGDADLLNDQFCVRVQSILGQRFVIPVNGNLTLVQGLVEQMSGDLNLITIRGRATKNRPFEVVREIQAKAEEQYRSKLEELQKSLNETQQRLNELQQKNTEAGQRFILSPEQKQAIENFKAKEREIKTQLKIVKKNLRRDIDSLETRLKWLNIAGMPFLVTLSGLTLAYYKRKKSAEK
;
A
#
# COMPACT_ATOMS: atom_id res chain seq x y z
N VAL A 1 11.90 -20.59 34.35
CA VAL A 1 12.29 -19.23 33.93
C VAL A 1 12.40 -18.38 35.17
N LEU A 2 13.52 -17.70 35.38
CA LEU A 2 13.72 -16.79 36.51
C LEU A 2 13.59 -15.36 35.98
N VAL A 3 12.61 -14.59 36.49
CA VAL A 3 12.43 -13.18 36.15
C VAL A 3 12.71 -12.38 37.43
N GLY A 4 13.71 -11.50 37.40
CA GLY A 4 14.18 -10.76 38.57
C GLY A 4 13.53 -9.38 38.77
N ASP A 5 12.71 -8.95 37.82
CA ASP A 5 12.02 -7.66 37.85
C ASP A 5 10.49 -7.88 37.94
N ALA A 6 9.88 -7.33 38.98
CA ALA A 6 8.45 -7.46 39.27
C ALA A 6 7.61 -6.34 38.63
N ASP A 7 8.23 -5.23 38.21
CA ASP A 7 7.52 -4.11 37.56
C ASP A 7 7.07 -4.45 36.14
N LEU A 8 7.56 -5.57 35.59
CA LEU A 8 7.21 -6.12 34.30
C LEU A 8 5.69 -6.24 34.08
N LEU A 9 4.93 -6.58 35.14
CA LEU A 9 3.48 -6.83 35.12
C LEU A 9 2.61 -5.62 35.52
N ASN A 10 3.23 -4.52 35.90
CA ASN A 10 2.48 -3.34 36.30
C ASN A 10 1.70 -2.77 35.10
N ASP A 11 0.43 -2.43 35.32
CA ASP A 11 -0.49 -1.97 34.28
C ASP A 11 0.08 -0.82 33.45
N GLN A 12 0.83 0.08 34.07
CA GLN A 12 1.47 1.22 33.39
C GLN A 12 2.47 0.81 32.30
N PHE A 13 3.07 -0.37 32.43
CA PHE A 13 4.05 -0.91 31.49
C PHE A 13 3.47 -2.01 30.60
N CYS A 14 2.38 -2.67 31.01
CA CYS A 14 1.78 -3.80 30.29
C CYS A 14 0.57 -3.43 29.44
N VAL A 15 -0.26 -2.48 29.88
CA VAL A 15 -1.55 -2.18 29.25
C VAL A 15 -1.80 -0.69 29.10
N ARG A 16 -2.52 -0.35 28.05
CA ARG A 16 -3.16 0.96 27.90
C ARG A 16 -4.65 0.77 28.07
N VAL A 17 -5.18 1.29 29.18
CA VAL A 17 -6.62 1.30 29.42
C VAL A 17 -7.22 2.56 28.83
N GLN A 18 -8.16 2.41 27.90
CA GLN A 18 -8.95 3.52 27.35
C GLN A 18 -10.40 3.34 27.77
N SER A 19 -11.05 4.42 28.23
CA SER A 19 -12.49 4.39 28.47
C SER A 19 -13.22 5.11 27.35
N ILE A 20 -14.08 4.39 26.64
CA ILE A 20 -14.96 4.94 25.59
C ILE A 20 -16.38 4.54 25.98
N LEU A 21 -17.29 5.52 26.06
CA LEU A 21 -18.70 5.30 26.40
C LEU A 21 -18.92 4.53 27.73
N GLY A 22 -18.04 4.74 28.72
CA GLY A 22 -18.09 4.04 30.02
C GLY A 22 -17.61 2.58 29.99
N GLN A 23 -17.27 2.03 28.82
CA GLN A 23 -16.61 0.73 28.69
C GLN A 23 -15.08 0.89 28.73
N ARG A 24 -14.41 0.04 29.51
CA ARG A 24 -12.94 0.01 29.60
C ARG A 24 -12.38 -0.97 28.58
N PHE A 25 -11.61 -0.47 27.62
CA PHE A 25 -10.87 -1.25 26.64
C PHE A 25 -9.40 -1.36 27.09
N VAL A 26 -8.92 -2.60 27.21
CA VAL A 26 -7.55 -2.90 27.62
C VAL A 26 -6.76 -3.31 26.38
N ILE A 27 -5.80 -2.49 25.97
CA ILE A 27 -4.93 -2.77 24.82
C ILE A 27 -3.54 -3.13 25.35
N PRO A 28 -3.02 -4.36 25.10
CA PRO A 28 -1.67 -4.71 25.50
C PRO A 28 -0.66 -3.88 24.71
N VAL A 29 0.29 -3.24 25.39
CA VAL A 29 1.31 -2.40 24.73
C VAL A 29 2.58 -3.17 24.39
N ASN A 30 2.81 -4.32 25.03
CA ASN A 30 3.97 -5.16 24.82
C ASN A 30 3.63 -6.65 25.00
N GLY A 31 4.64 -7.52 24.91
CA GLY A 31 4.50 -8.97 25.05
C GLY A 31 4.59 -9.49 26.49
N ASN A 32 4.71 -8.64 27.52
CA ASN A 32 4.97 -9.07 28.90
C ASN A 32 3.81 -9.88 29.49
N LEU A 33 2.57 -9.42 29.27
CA LEU A 33 1.35 -10.15 29.63
C LEU A 33 1.30 -11.51 28.94
N THR A 34 1.61 -11.56 27.64
CA THR A 34 1.63 -12.80 26.88
C THR A 34 2.72 -13.76 27.36
N LEU A 35 3.87 -13.22 27.79
CA LEU A 35 4.96 -14.01 28.37
C LEU A 35 4.53 -14.67 29.69
N VAL A 36 3.99 -13.89 30.63
CA VAL A 36 3.55 -14.42 31.93
C VAL A 36 2.38 -15.38 31.77
N GLN A 37 1.41 -15.06 30.90
CA GLN A 37 0.34 -15.98 30.55
C GLN A 37 0.89 -17.30 29.98
N GLY A 38 1.87 -17.24 29.08
CA GLY A 38 2.53 -18.43 28.53
C GLY A 38 3.29 -19.25 29.59
N LEU A 39 3.91 -18.60 30.57
CA LEU A 39 4.58 -19.27 31.69
C LEU A 39 3.57 -19.99 32.60
N VAL A 40 2.45 -19.35 32.92
CA VAL A 40 1.36 -19.95 33.72
C VAL A 40 0.74 -21.13 32.97
N GLU A 41 0.48 -20.98 31.67
CA GLU A 41 -0.02 -22.06 30.80
C GLU A 41 0.97 -23.24 30.73
N GLN A 42 2.28 -22.96 30.66
CA GLN A 42 3.33 -23.98 30.64
C GLN A 42 3.39 -24.76 31.97
N MET A 43 3.23 -24.06 33.10
CA MET A 43 3.15 -24.68 34.43
C MET A 43 1.85 -25.47 34.64
N SER A 44 0.78 -25.09 33.95
CA SER A 44 -0.53 -25.76 34.00
C SER A 44 -0.60 -27.00 33.09
N GLY A 45 0.45 -27.26 32.30
CA GLY A 45 0.60 -28.48 31.50
C GLY A 45 -0.03 -28.45 30.10
N ASP A 46 -0.57 -27.32 29.66
CA ASP A 46 -1.15 -27.19 28.30
C ASP A 46 -0.11 -26.65 27.30
N LEU A 47 0.78 -27.53 26.86
CA LEU A 47 1.81 -27.19 25.89
C LEU A 47 1.25 -26.96 24.47
N ASN A 48 0.05 -27.45 24.18
CA ASN A 48 -0.52 -27.42 22.83
C ASN A 48 -0.92 -25.99 22.42
N LEU A 49 -1.52 -25.23 23.34
CA LEU A 49 -1.93 -23.83 23.08
C LEU A 49 -0.73 -22.86 22.93
N ILE A 50 0.35 -23.12 23.65
CA ILE A 50 1.58 -22.29 23.62
C ILE A 50 2.24 -22.35 22.23
N THR A 51 2.30 -23.54 21.60
CA THR A 51 2.85 -23.70 20.24
C THR A 51 2.05 -22.98 19.15
N ILE A 52 0.75 -22.78 19.36
CA ILE A 52 -0.13 -22.10 18.40
C ILE A 52 -0.03 -20.58 18.55
N ARG A 53 0.01 -20.08 19.80
CA ARG A 53 0.05 -18.64 20.11
C ARG A 53 1.45 -18.03 20.01
N GLY A 54 2.51 -18.81 20.27
CA GLY A 54 3.91 -18.37 20.20
C GLY A 54 4.45 -18.14 18.79
N ARG A 55 3.68 -18.45 17.74
CA ARG A 55 4.01 -17.97 16.40
C ARG A 55 3.65 -16.50 16.32
N ALA A 56 4.58 -15.64 16.76
CA ALA A 56 4.58 -14.23 16.41
C ALA A 56 4.14 -14.10 14.95
N THR A 57 3.13 -13.27 14.69
CA THR A 57 2.58 -13.02 13.36
C THR A 57 3.74 -12.70 12.42
N LYS A 58 4.22 -13.71 11.69
CA LYS A 58 5.35 -13.55 10.78
C LYS A 58 4.82 -12.71 9.64
N ASN A 59 5.16 -11.43 9.63
CA ASN A 59 4.93 -10.58 8.48
C ASN A 59 5.73 -11.17 7.32
N ARG A 60 5.03 -11.76 6.34
CA ARG A 60 5.63 -12.28 5.11
C ARG A 60 5.18 -11.37 3.97
N PRO A 61 5.77 -10.18 3.84
CA PRO A 61 5.45 -9.29 2.74
C PRO A 61 5.86 -9.95 1.42
N PHE A 62 5.13 -9.64 0.35
CA PHE A 62 5.46 -10.10 -0.99
C PHE A 62 6.60 -9.26 -1.56
N GLU A 63 7.85 -9.60 -1.23
CA GLU A 63 9.05 -8.83 -1.63
C GLU A 63 9.17 -8.69 -3.15
N VAL A 64 8.94 -9.76 -3.91
CA VAL A 64 8.96 -9.73 -5.38
C VAL A 64 7.92 -8.77 -5.96
N VAL A 65 6.73 -8.71 -5.36
CA VAL A 65 5.67 -7.76 -5.79
C VAL A 65 6.11 -6.33 -5.52
N ARG A 66 6.73 -6.08 -4.36
CA ARG A 66 7.25 -4.77 -3.98
C ARG A 66 8.35 -4.28 -4.92
N GLU A 67 9.27 -5.16 -5.33
CA GLU A 67 10.30 -4.82 -6.31
C GLU A 67 9.73 -4.47 -7.69
N ILE A 68 8.73 -5.24 -8.15
CA ILE A 68 8.06 -4.98 -9.42
C ILE A 68 7.33 -3.62 -9.38
N GLN A 69 6.66 -3.31 -8.27
CA GLN A 69 6.02 -2.01 -8.05
C GLN A 69 7.06 -0.87 -8.06
N ALA A 70 8.18 -1.03 -7.36
CA ALA A 70 9.25 -0.05 -7.33
C ALA A 70 9.82 0.23 -8.74
N LYS A 71 10.01 -0.80 -9.57
CA LYS A 71 10.45 -0.65 -10.97
C LYS A 71 9.42 0.10 -11.83
N ALA A 72 8.13 -0.19 -11.65
CA ALA A 72 7.08 0.54 -12.35
C ALA A 72 7.07 2.02 -11.93
N GLU A 73 7.19 2.32 -10.64
CA GLU A 73 7.28 3.68 -10.12
C GLU A 73 8.50 4.43 -10.67
N GLU A 74 9.66 3.77 -10.76
CA GLU A 74 10.90 4.35 -11.29
C GLU A 74 10.73 4.82 -12.75
N GLN A 75 10.04 4.04 -13.59
CA GLN A 75 9.78 4.41 -15.00
C GLN A 75 8.96 5.68 -15.13
N TYR A 76 8.02 5.92 -14.21
CA TYR A 76 7.16 7.09 -14.22
C TYR A 76 7.73 8.28 -13.42
N ARG A 77 8.72 8.04 -12.56
CA ARG A 77 9.29 9.03 -11.65
C ARG A 77 9.80 10.26 -12.38
N SER A 78 10.66 10.09 -13.38
CA SER A 78 11.23 11.22 -14.14
C SER A 78 10.15 12.08 -14.78
N LYS A 79 9.12 11.45 -15.36
CA LYS A 79 8.02 12.16 -16.04
C LYS A 79 7.10 12.89 -15.06
N LEU A 80 6.87 12.29 -13.89
CA LEU A 80 6.11 12.93 -12.81
C LEU A 80 6.86 14.13 -12.23
N GLU A 81 8.17 14.00 -11.99
CA GLU A 81 9.02 15.09 -11.51
C GLU A 81 9.07 16.24 -12.52
N GLU A 82 9.22 15.93 -13.82
CA GLU A 82 9.21 16.93 -14.90
C GLU A 82 7.86 17.68 -14.97
N LEU A 83 6.74 16.97 -15.00
CA LEU A 83 5.40 17.58 -15.03
C LEU A 83 5.11 18.39 -13.77
N GLN A 84 5.53 17.90 -12.61
CA GLN A 84 5.35 18.62 -11.34
C GLN A 84 6.19 19.91 -11.32
N LYS A 85 7.42 19.86 -11.81
CA LYS A 85 8.29 21.03 -11.95
C LYS A 85 7.67 22.06 -12.90
N SER A 86 7.23 21.62 -14.08
CA SER A 86 6.61 22.48 -15.08
C SER A 86 5.31 23.13 -14.57
N LEU A 87 4.51 22.39 -13.78
CA LEU A 87 3.33 22.92 -13.09
C LEU A 87 3.72 24.01 -12.09
N ASN A 88 4.71 23.74 -11.24
CA ASN A 88 5.16 24.70 -10.22
C ASN A 88 5.70 25.98 -10.86
N GLU A 89 6.52 25.88 -11.91
CA GLU A 89 7.04 27.03 -12.66
C GLU A 89 5.90 27.84 -13.32
N THR A 90 4.91 27.17 -13.90
CA THR A 90 3.75 27.82 -14.52
C THR A 90 2.90 28.55 -13.48
N GLN A 91 2.71 27.94 -12.31
CA GLN A 91 1.95 28.54 -11.21
C GLN A 91 2.68 29.76 -10.61
N GLN A 92 4.00 29.67 -10.44
CA GLN A 92 4.83 30.78 -9.97
C GLN A 92 4.74 31.98 -10.92
N ARG A 93 4.92 31.76 -12.23
CA ARG A 93 4.78 32.82 -13.25
C ARG A 93 3.38 33.44 -13.26
N LEU A 94 2.32 32.63 -13.10
CA LEU A 94 0.95 33.14 -12.99
C LEU A 94 0.75 34.03 -11.76
N ASN A 95 1.28 33.61 -10.61
CA ASN A 95 1.18 34.38 -9.37
C ASN A 95 1.97 35.69 -9.45
N GLU A 96 3.18 35.67 -10.01
CA GLU A 96 3.99 36.87 -10.23
C GLU A 96 3.30 37.89 -11.16
N LEU A 97 2.70 37.41 -12.25
CA LEU A 97 1.92 38.26 -13.16
C LEU A 97 0.67 38.85 -12.48
N GLN A 98 -0.02 38.08 -11.64
CA GLN A 98 -1.18 38.57 -10.89
C GLN A 98 -0.80 39.57 -9.79
N GLN A 99 0.31 39.36 -9.09
CA GLN A 99 0.81 40.27 -8.05
C GLN A 99 1.26 41.61 -8.66
N LYS A 100 2.06 41.61 -9.73
CA LYS A 100 2.48 42.83 -10.43
C LYS A 100 1.31 43.67 -10.94
N ASN A 101 0.23 43.02 -11.39
CA ASN A 101 -0.99 43.70 -11.83
C ASN A 101 -1.80 44.31 -10.65
N THR A 102 -1.60 43.83 -9.42
CA THR A 102 -2.31 44.31 -8.21
C THR A 102 -1.60 45.51 -7.58
N GLU A 103 -0.26 45.56 -7.60
CA GLU A 103 0.54 46.65 -7.03
C GLU A 103 0.51 47.94 -7.87
N ALA A 104 0.33 47.85 -9.18
CA ALA A 104 0.36 49.01 -10.09
C ALA A 104 -0.87 49.94 -10.02
N GLY A 105 -1.78 49.77 -9.06
CA GLY A 105 -2.98 50.61 -8.90
C GLY A 105 -4.04 50.46 -10.01
N GLN A 106 -3.78 49.66 -11.05
CA GLN A 106 -4.67 49.38 -12.18
C GLN A 106 -5.74 48.33 -11.84
N ARG A 107 -6.44 48.51 -10.71
CA ARG A 107 -7.42 47.54 -10.19
C ARG A 107 -8.65 47.33 -11.09
N PHE A 108 -8.76 48.00 -12.26
CA PHE A 108 -9.96 47.97 -13.09
C PHE A 108 -9.78 47.71 -14.59
N ILE A 109 -8.59 47.76 -15.19
CA ILE A 109 -8.44 47.52 -16.64
C ILE A 109 -7.16 46.73 -16.93
N LEU A 110 -7.23 45.39 -16.78
CA LEU A 110 -6.26 44.50 -17.44
C LEU A 110 -6.31 44.77 -18.94
N SER A 111 -5.16 45.08 -19.57
CA SER A 111 -5.09 45.24 -21.02
C SER A 111 -5.57 43.95 -21.70
N PRO A 112 -6.24 44.02 -22.87
CA PRO A 112 -6.72 42.84 -23.58
C PRO A 112 -5.59 41.83 -23.88
N GLU A 113 -4.37 42.31 -24.14
CA GLU A 113 -3.18 41.49 -24.33
C GLU A 113 -2.77 40.74 -23.05
N GLN A 114 -2.79 41.39 -21.88
CA GLN A 114 -2.50 40.74 -20.60
C GLN A 114 -3.57 39.69 -20.24
N LYS A 115 -4.85 39.96 -20.52
CA LYS A 115 -5.92 38.97 -20.30
C LYS A 115 -5.69 37.72 -21.15
N GLN A 116 -5.35 37.89 -22.43
CA GLN A 116 -5.03 36.78 -23.32
C GLN A 116 -3.82 35.98 -22.86
N ALA A 117 -2.77 36.66 -22.40
CA ALA A 117 -1.59 35.99 -21.83
C ALA A 117 -1.96 35.14 -20.60
N ILE A 118 -2.74 35.69 -19.67
CA ILE A 118 -3.20 34.95 -18.47
C ILE A 118 -4.09 33.76 -18.86
N GLU A 119 -4.99 33.91 -19.83
CA GLU A 119 -5.81 32.80 -20.33
C GLU A 119 -4.95 31.68 -20.93
N ASN A 120 -3.94 32.03 -21.73
CA ASN A 120 -3.00 31.07 -22.31
C ASN A 120 -2.21 30.32 -21.23
N PHE A 121 -1.76 31.02 -20.17
CA PHE A 121 -1.09 30.38 -19.05
C PHE A 121 -2.02 29.46 -18.24
N LYS A 122 -3.27 29.88 -17.99
CA LYS A 122 -4.28 29.02 -17.36
C LYS A 122 -4.62 27.79 -18.20
N ALA A 123 -4.63 27.93 -19.52
CA ALA A 123 -4.82 26.80 -20.44
C ALA A 123 -3.66 25.80 -20.33
N LYS A 124 -2.41 26.28 -20.34
CA LYS A 124 -1.21 25.44 -20.13
C LYS A 124 -1.21 24.76 -18.75
N GLU A 125 -1.59 25.46 -17.69
CA GLU A 125 -1.71 24.89 -16.35
C GLU A 125 -2.73 23.74 -16.31
N ARG A 126 -3.90 23.91 -16.94
CA ARG A 126 -4.92 22.86 -17.08
C ARG A 126 -4.41 21.66 -17.89
N GLU A 127 -3.67 21.91 -18.95
CA GLU A 127 -3.07 20.87 -19.77
C GLU A 127 -2.07 20.04 -18.95
N ILE A 128 -1.11 20.69 -18.28
CA ILE A 128 -0.11 20.03 -17.43
C ILE A 128 -0.79 19.22 -16.31
N LYS A 129 -1.81 19.78 -15.65
CA LYS A 129 -2.61 19.05 -14.63
C LYS A 129 -3.27 17.80 -15.20
N THR A 130 -3.79 17.88 -16.42
CA THR A 130 -4.41 16.75 -17.11
C THR A 130 -3.38 15.69 -17.45
N GLN A 131 -2.23 16.08 -17.99
CA GLN A 131 -1.10 15.17 -18.26
C GLN A 131 -0.63 14.47 -16.98
N LEU A 132 -0.49 15.20 -15.88
CA LEU A 132 -0.10 14.65 -14.57
C LEU A 132 -1.12 13.62 -14.08
N LYS A 133 -2.42 13.90 -14.22
CA LYS A 133 -3.49 12.96 -13.88
C LYS A 133 -3.45 11.69 -14.75
N ILE A 134 -3.19 11.82 -16.05
CA ILE A 134 -3.06 10.69 -16.98
C ILE A 134 -1.85 9.83 -16.60
N VAL A 135 -0.69 10.44 -16.35
CA VAL A 135 0.53 9.72 -15.98
C VAL A 135 0.34 8.96 -14.66
N LYS A 136 -0.26 9.60 -13.64
CA LYS A 136 -0.59 8.91 -12.37
C LYS A 136 -1.58 7.76 -12.57
N LYS A 137 -2.58 7.94 -13.44
CA LYS A 137 -3.55 6.89 -13.77
C LYS A 137 -2.85 5.70 -14.45
N ASN A 138 -1.94 5.97 -15.37
CA ASN A 138 -1.19 4.92 -16.08
C ASN A 138 -0.28 4.16 -15.12
N LEU A 139 0.47 4.84 -14.26
CA LEU A 139 1.27 4.22 -13.21
C LEU A 139 0.42 3.25 -12.36
N ARG A 140 -0.74 3.72 -11.89
CA ARG A 140 -1.65 2.88 -11.09
C ARG A 140 -2.18 1.68 -11.88
N ARG A 141 -2.60 1.91 -13.13
CA ARG A 141 -3.10 0.85 -14.03
C ARG A 141 -2.04 -0.22 -14.26
N ASP A 142 -0.79 0.17 -14.44
CA ASP A 142 0.31 -0.76 -14.68
C ASP A 142 0.56 -1.61 -13.44
N ILE A 143 0.61 -1.00 -12.25
CA ILE A 143 0.69 -1.70 -10.96
C ILE A 143 -0.48 -2.68 -10.80
N ASP A 144 -1.71 -2.22 -11.01
CA ASP A 144 -2.92 -3.06 -10.86
C ASP A 144 -2.91 -4.24 -11.85
N SER A 145 -2.42 -4.03 -13.08
CA SER A 145 -2.34 -5.07 -14.09
C SER A 145 -1.31 -6.15 -13.75
N LEU A 146 -0.18 -5.75 -13.17
CA LEU A 146 0.87 -6.65 -12.70
C LEU A 146 0.36 -7.51 -11.54
N GLU A 147 -0.28 -6.88 -10.55
CA GLU A 147 -0.91 -7.57 -9.42
C GLU A 147 -1.99 -8.55 -9.90
N THR A 148 -2.83 -8.13 -10.84
CA THR A 148 -3.91 -8.95 -11.40
C THR A 148 -3.37 -10.18 -12.12
N ARG A 149 -2.32 -10.03 -12.94
CA ARG A 149 -1.66 -11.16 -13.64
C ARG A 149 -1.09 -12.18 -12.66
N LEU A 150 -0.41 -11.72 -11.61
CA LEU A 150 0.15 -12.58 -10.56
C LEU A 150 -0.95 -13.33 -9.81
N LYS A 151 -2.04 -12.65 -9.46
CA LYS A 151 -3.22 -13.28 -8.83
C LYS A 151 -3.81 -14.37 -9.71
N TRP A 152 -4.05 -14.10 -10.99
CA TRP A 152 -4.58 -15.09 -11.92
C TRP A 152 -3.67 -16.30 -12.08
N LEU A 153 -2.36 -16.10 -12.20
CA LEU A 153 -1.40 -17.19 -12.34
C LEU A 153 -1.40 -18.10 -11.10
N ASN A 154 -1.49 -17.52 -9.90
CA ASN A 154 -1.56 -18.30 -8.66
C ASN A 154 -2.92 -19.01 -8.48
N ILE A 155 -4.03 -18.30 -8.71
CA ILE A 155 -5.39 -18.84 -8.50
C ILE A 155 -5.74 -19.90 -9.54
N ALA A 156 -5.44 -19.65 -10.82
CA ALA A 156 -5.74 -20.59 -11.90
C ALA A 156 -4.68 -21.70 -12.04
N GLY A 157 -3.47 -21.48 -11.54
CA GLY A 157 -2.36 -22.43 -11.65
C GLY A 157 -2.66 -23.77 -10.99
N MET A 158 -3.15 -23.77 -9.74
CA MET A 158 -3.43 -25.03 -9.03
C MET A 158 -4.58 -25.85 -9.66
N PRO A 159 -5.76 -25.28 -9.92
CA PRO A 159 -6.83 -26.01 -10.60
C PRO A 159 -6.37 -26.57 -11.94
N PHE A 160 -5.64 -25.79 -12.74
CA PHE A 160 -5.10 -26.23 -14.02
C PHE A 160 -4.18 -27.45 -13.89
N LEU A 161 -3.24 -27.44 -12.94
CA LEU A 161 -2.34 -28.57 -12.68
C LEU A 161 -3.10 -29.82 -12.24
N VAL A 162 -4.12 -29.67 -11.40
CA VAL A 162 -4.96 -30.79 -10.94
C VAL A 162 -5.77 -31.38 -12.09
N THR A 163 -6.42 -30.55 -12.90
CA THR A 163 -7.18 -30.99 -14.07
C THR A 163 -6.28 -31.72 -15.07
N LEU A 164 -5.10 -31.15 -15.36
CA LEU A 164 -4.14 -31.76 -16.28
C LEU A 164 -3.64 -33.12 -15.75
N SER A 165 -3.32 -33.21 -14.47
CA SER A 165 -2.89 -34.47 -13.84
C SER A 165 -3.98 -35.54 -13.91
N GLY A 166 -5.23 -35.18 -13.63
CA GLY A 166 -6.38 -36.06 -13.74
C GLY A 166 -6.62 -36.58 -15.16
N LEU A 167 -6.58 -35.68 -16.15
CA LEU A 167 -6.70 -36.04 -17.57
C LEU A 167 -5.59 -36.99 -18.02
N THR A 168 -4.36 -36.71 -17.60
CA THR A 168 -3.18 -37.52 -17.94
C THR A 168 -3.34 -38.94 -17.36
N LEU A 169 -3.72 -39.07 -16.09
CA LEU A 169 -3.98 -40.36 -15.45
C LEU A 169 -5.13 -41.13 -16.10
N ALA A 170 -6.22 -40.44 -16.46
CA ALA A 170 -7.36 -41.05 -17.14
C ALA A 170 -6.96 -41.61 -18.52
N TYR A 171 -6.16 -40.85 -19.28
CA TYR A 171 -5.63 -41.28 -20.57
C TYR A 171 -4.75 -42.53 -20.44
N TYR A 172 -3.79 -42.54 -19.50
CA TYR A 172 -2.92 -43.69 -19.26
C TYR A 172 -3.70 -44.94 -18.82
N LYS A 173 -4.69 -44.78 -17.93
CA LYS A 173 -5.55 -45.90 -17.49
C LYS A 173 -6.37 -46.47 -18.65
N ARG A 174 -6.93 -45.62 -19.50
CA ARG A 174 -7.75 -46.06 -20.64
C ARG A 174 -6.94 -46.90 -21.64
N LYS A 175 -5.67 -46.55 -21.87
CA LYS A 175 -4.78 -47.32 -22.75
C LYS A 175 -4.46 -48.71 -22.16
N LYS A 176 -4.23 -48.81 -20.85
CA LYS A 176 -3.93 -50.07 -20.16
C LYS A 176 -5.16 -51.00 -20.04
N SER A 177 -6.37 -50.44 -19.99
CA SER A 177 -7.63 -51.20 -20.02
C SER A 177 -8.05 -51.66 -21.42
N ALA A 178 -7.49 -51.07 -22.48
CA ALA A 178 -7.76 -51.48 -23.87
C ALA A 178 -6.79 -52.58 -24.37
N GLU A 179 -5.73 -52.87 -23.63
CA GLU A 179 -4.76 -53.95 -23.89
C GLU A 179 -5.10 -55.27 -23.15
N LYS A 180 -6.23 -55.33 -22.45
CA LYS A 180 -6.72 -56.53 -21.75
C LYS A 180 -8.03 -56.99 -22.36
#